data_AF-A0AAU7BTX9-F1
#
_entry.id   AF-A0AAU7BTX9-F1
#
_cell.length_a   1.000
_cell.length_b   1.000
_cell.length_c   1.000
_cell.angle_alpha   90.00
_cell.angle_beta   90.00
_cell.angle_gamma   90.00
#
_symmetry.space_group_name_H-M   'P 1'
#
loop_
_entity.id
_entity.type
_entity.pdbx_description
1 polymer ?
#
loop_
_entity_poly.entity_id
_entity_poly.type
_entity_poly.pdbx_seq_one_letter_code
_entity_poly.pdbx_strand_id
1 'polypeptide(L)'
;MFKKIIQLVLIILPFLGFSQNKSFEEVNIDAFINETQYSGDSANDLEVIWWIPTEYWNVIFAQDPMASAAELDAITDMLKEFVIVITIKGKMGVFGGITYDKKENIRSLTEVSINGENLSMIEEDNITPDMVNFVGMIKPMMENMIGPMGENMQVMLFENPKNKSLLPINPYSTDELKFSLGDFEKKVKLPLSCLLEDKQCPDDNEALNGKWNFCPIHGSKLINKKQ
;
A
#
# COMPACT_ATOMS: atom_id res chain seq x y z
N MET A 1 52.58 -40.58 -7.14
CA MET A 1 52.10 -39.38 -7.86
C MET A 1 50.60 -39.47 -8.03
N PHE A 2 49.82 -38.90 -7.09
CA PHE A 2 48.36 -38.86 -7.17
C PHE A 2 47.93 -37.63 -7.96
N LYS A 3 47.30 -37.85 -9.13
CA LYS A 3 46.70 -36.77 -9.94
C LYS A 3 45.43 -36.28 -9.23
N LYS A 4 45.42 -34.99 -8.87
CA LYS A 4 44.26 -34.27 -8.35
C LYS A 4 43.18 -34.19 -9.44
N ILE A 5 42.02 -34.79 -9.19
CA ILE A 5 40.78 -34.51 -9.91
C ILE A 5 40.15 -33.31 -9.20
N ILE A 6 40.24 -32.13 -9.81
CA ILE A 6 39.48 -30.95 -9.39
C ILE A 6 38.17 -31.01 -10.15
N GLN A 7 37.11 -31.52 -9.50
CA GLN A 7 35.74 -31.39 -10.00
C GLN A 7 35.25 -29.97 -9.70
N LEU A 8 35.12 -29.18 -10.76
CA LEU A 8 34.44 -27.89 -10.73
C LEU A 8 32.92 -28.18 -10.72
N VAL A 9 32.29 -28.11 -9.55
CA VAL A 9 30.83 -28.16 -9.42
C VAL A 9 30.30 -26.77 -9.79
N LEU A 10 29.79 -26.63 -11.02
CA LEU A 10 29.02 -25.46 -11.44
C LEU A 10 27.64 -25.54 -10.77
N ILE A 11 27.43 -24.75 -9.72
CA ILE A 11 26.11 -24.59 -9.10
C ILE A 11 25.27 -23.75 -10.08
N ILE A 12 24.44 -24.41 -10.88
CA ILE A 12 23.38 -23.75 -11.65
C ILE A 12 22.25 -23.45 -10.66
N LEU A 13 22.29 -22.27 -10.05
CA LEU A 13 21.15 -21.72 -9.34
C LEU A 13 20.07 -21.41 -10.38
N PRO A 14 18.86 -22.01 -10.32
CA PRO A 14 17.77 -21.54 -11.14
C PRO A 14 17.44 -20.12 -10.66
N PHE A 15 17.69 -19.13 -11.52
CA PHE A 15 17.13 -17.78 -11.37
C PHE A 15 15.61 -17.91 -11.41
N LEU A 16 15.00 -18.15 -10.26
CA LEU A 16 13.58 -17.92 -10.05
C LEU A 16 13.38 -16.42 -10.26
N GLY A 17 12.74 -16.06 -11.36
CA GLY A 17 12.43 -14.68 -11.76
C GLY A 17 11.39 -14.04 -10.85
N PHE A 18 11.67 -13.98 -9.55
CA PHE A 18 10.98 -13.08 -8.65
C PHE A 18 11.34 -11.65 -9.06
N SER A 19 10.34 -10.78 -9.09
CA SER A 19 10.58 -9.35 -9.32
C SER A 19 11.41 -8.83 -8.16
N GLN A 20 12.44 -8.05 -8.46
CA GLN A 20 13.21 -7.36 -7.44
C GLN A 20 12.39 -6.18 -6.89
N ASN A 21 12.66 -5.77 -5.66
CA ASN A 21 12.05 -4.58 -5.08
C ASN A 21 12.78 -3.33 -5.59
N LYS A 22 12.04 -2.27 -5.89
CA LYS A 22 12.61 -0.94 -6.15
C LYS A 22 13.23 -0.38 -4.87
N SER A 23 14.25 0.47 -5.02
CA SER A 23 14.65 1.33 -3.91
C SER A 23 13.57 2.40 -3.70
N PHE A 24 13.41 2.88 -2.46
CA PHE A 24 12.33 3.83 -2.13
C PHE A 24 12.47 5.18 -2.85
N GLU A 25 13.68 5.57 -3.23
CA GLU A 25 13.99 6.76 -4.00
C GLU A 25 13.47 6.68 -5.45
N GLU A 26 13.33 5.47 -5.99
CA GLU A 26 12.90 5.22 -7.37
C GLU A 26 11.39 4.95 -7.49
N VAL A 27 10.69 4.80 -6.36
CA VAL A 27 9.24 4.55 -6.37
C VAL A 27 8.50 5.82 -6.81
N ASN A 28 7.66 5.67 -7.84
CA ASN A 28 6.76 6.75 -8.26
C ASN A 28 5.60 6.90 -7.25
N ILE A 29 5.57 8.03 -6.53
CA ILE A 29 4.58 8.31 -5.49
C ILE A 29 3.15 8.29 -6.05
N ASP A 30 2.91 8.89 -7.22
CA ASP A 30 1.57 8.94 -7.82
C ASP A 30 1.06 7.53 -8.15
N ALA A 31 1.93 6.67 -8.68
CA ALA A 31 1.59 5.27 -8.94
C ALA A 31 1.29 4.51 -7.64
N PHE A 32 2.01 4.81 -6.56
CA PHE A 32 1.78 4.19 -5.25
C PHE A 32 0.45 4.63 -4.64
N ILE A 33 0.13 5.93 -4.68
CA ILE A 33 -1.17 6.44 -4.25
C ILE A 33 -2.29 5.81 -5.08
N ASN A 34 -2.17 5.79 -6.40
CA ASN A 34 -3.17 5.20 -7.30
C ASN A 34 -3.39 3.70 -7.07
N GLU A 35 -2.35 2.95 -6.68
CA GLU A 35 -2.48 1.51 -6.41
C GLU A 35 -3.08 1.22 -5.02
N THR A 36 -3.01 2.17 -4.09
CA THR A 36 -3.46 2.00 -2.69
C THR A 36 -4.73 2.77 -2.33
N GLN A 37 -5.17 3.67 -3.20
CA GLN A 37 -6.43 4.41 -3.11
C GLN A 37 -7.49 3.75 -3.99
N TYR A 38 -8.68 3.56 -3.42
CA TYR A 38 -9.78 2.85 -4.05
C TYR A 38 -11.04 3.69 -3.96
N SER A 39 -11.72 3.86 -5.09
CA SER A 39 -13.01 4.57 -5.15
C SER A 39 -14.13 3.61 -5.56
N GLY A 40 -15.34 3.86 -5.07
CA GLY A 40 -16.55 3.17 -5.52
C GLY A 40 -16.93 3.57 -6.94
N ASP A 41 -17.66 2.70 -7.64
CA ASP A 41 -18.06 2.90 -9.04
C ASP A 41 -19.39 3.70 -9.20
N SER A 42 -20.07 4.03 -8.08
CA SER A 42 -21.36 4.72 -8.11
C SER A 42 -21.21 6.18 -8.51
N ALA A 43 -22.02 6.64 -9.47
CA ALA A 43 -22.05 8.04 -9.87
C ALA A 43 -22.72 8.97 -8.84
N ASN A 44 -23.48 8.41 -7.89
CA ASN A 44 -24.26 9.17 -6.90
C ASN A 44 -23.63 9.12 -5.50
N ASP A 45 -22.69 8.22 -5.27
CA ASP A 45 -22.06 8.02 -3.98
C ASP A 45 -20.57 8.37 -4.09
N LEU A 46 -20.10 9.12 -3.10
CA LEU A 46 -18.68 9.33 -2.89
C LEU A 46 -18.23 8.26 -1.89
N GLU A 47 -17.41 7.33 -2.34
CA GLU A 47 -16.84 6.27 -1.50
C GLU A 47 -15.36 6.16 -1.84
N VAL A 48 -14.48 6.50 -0.89
CA VAL A 48 -13.04 6.33 -1.05
C VAL A 48 -12.48 5.61 0.16
N ILE A 49 -11.62 4.63 -0.09
CA ILE A 49 -10.77 3.95 0.87
C ILE A 49 -9.34 4.17 0.42
N TRP A 50 -8.50 4.76 1.26
CA TRP A 50 -7.07 4.84 1.02
C TRP A 50 -6.34 4.09 2.13
N TRP A 51 -5.74 2.96 1.77
CA TRP A 51 -4.80 2.27 2.64
C TRP A 51 -3.43 2.94 2.53
N ILE A 52 -2.81 3.29 3.66
CA ILE A 52 -1.47 3.87 3.68
C ILE A 52 -0.52 2.83 4.28
N PRO A 53 0.23 2.06 3.45
CA PRO A 53 1.23 1.12 3.94
C PRO A 53 2.37 1.84 4.64
N THR A 54 3.11 1.15 5.51
CA THR A 54 4.30 1.71 6.16
C THR A 54 5.34 2.17 5.13
N GLU A 55 5.45 1.46 4.01
CA GLU A 55 6.33 1.76 2.88
C GLU A 55 6.02 3.10 2.22
N TYR A 56 4.79 3.60 2.29
CA TYR A 56 4.46 4.94 1.79
C TYR A 56 5.33 5.99 2.49
N TRP A 57 5.48 5.89 3.80
CA TRP A 57 6.31 6.82 4.57
C TRP A 57 7.79 6.65 4.23
N ASN A 58 8.28 5.43 4.03
CA ASN A 58 9.66 5.22 3.56
C ASN A 58 9.91 5.91 2.22
N VAL A 59 8.96 5.85 1.29
CA VAL A 59 9.07 6.52 -0.02
C VAL A 59 9.07 8.04 0.12
N ILE A 60 8.13 8.60 0.90
CA ILE A 60 8.07 10.06 1.12
C ILE A 60 9.37 10.59 1.74
N PHE A 61 9.88 9.92 2.78
CA PHE A 61 11.08 10.37 3.49
C PHE A 61 12.36 10.13 2.67
N ALA A 62 12.45 9.04 1.90
CA ALA A 62 13.60 8.79 1.02
C ALA A 62 13.75 9.86 -0.09
N GLN A 63 12.65 10.51 -0.45
CA GLN A 63 12.61 11.54 -1.49
C GLN A 63 12.66 12.98 -0.93
N ASP A 64 12.56 13.16 0.39
CA ASP A 64 12.68 14.46 1.05
C ASP A 64 14.14 14.75 1.45
N PRO A 65 14.81 15.74 0.84
CA PRO A 65 16.20 16.07 1.17
C PRO A 65 16.38 16.62 2.60
N MET A 66 15.31 17.04 3.28
CA MET A 66 15.32 17.59 4.63
C MET A 66 14.96 16.54 5.70
N ALA A 67 14.55 15.34 5.31
CA ALA A 67 14.18 14.28 6.24
C ALA A 67 15.38 13.76 7.04
N SER A 68 15.19 13.54 8.35
CA SER A 68 16.17 12.82 9.16
C SER A 68 15.84 11.32 9.26
N ALA A 69 16.87 10.48 9.22
CA ALA A 69 16.72 9.04 9.38
C ALA A 69 16.08 8.67 10.75
N ALA A 70 16.40 9.43 11.80
CA ALA A 70 15.86 9.21 13.14
C ALA A 70 14.35 9.48 13.22
N GLU A 71 13.84 10.49 12.50
CA GLU A 71 12.39 10.76 12.41
C GLU A 71 11.67 9.65 11.66
N LEU A 72 12.25 9.14 10.56
CA LEU A 72 11.68 8.03 9.82
C LEU A 72 11.61 6.76 10.66
N ASP A 73 12.68 6.42 11.38
CA ASP A 73 12.71 5.26 12.28
C ASP A 73 11.63 5.38 13.36
N ALA A 74 11.50 6.55 13.99
CA ALA A 74 10.48 6.79 15.01
C ALA A 74 9.04 6.65 14.47
N ILE A 75 8.77 7.21 13.28
CA ILE A 75 7.45 7.11 12.64
C ILE A 75 7.18 5.65 12.26
N THR A 76 8.11 4.99 11.56
CA THR A 76 7.90 3.62 11.09
C THR A 76 7.79 2.63 12.24
N ASP A 77 8.54 2.80 13.33
CA ASP A 77 8.41 1.98 14.54
C ASP A 77 7.03 2.12 15.17
N MET A 78 6.53 3.35 15.28
CA MET A 78 5.19 3.62 15.78
C MET A 78 4.10 2.99 14.88
N LEU A 79 4.30 2.97 13.56
CA LEU A 79 3.32 2.47 12.59
C LEU A 79 3.29 0.94 12.45
N LYS A 80 4.34 0.22 12.84
CA LYS A 80 4.43 -1.24 12.69
C LYS A 80 3.29 -2.00 13.37
N GLU A 81 2.69 -1.43 14.42
CA GLU A 81 1.60 -2.09 15.14
C GLU A 81 0.21 -1.86 14.52
N PHE A 82 0.11 -1.07 13.45
CA PHE A 82 -1.17 -0.59 12.93
C PHE A 82 -1.31 -0.71 11.41
N VAL A 83 -2.56 -0.78 10.96
CA VAL A 83 -2.94 -0.48 9.57
C VAL A 83 -3.67 0.84 9.57
N ILE A 84 -3.17 1.78 8.77
CA ILE A 84 -3.83 3.08 8.58
C ILE A 84 -4.72 3.01 7.36
N VAL A 85 -6.00 3.33 7.56
CA VAL A 85 -6.97 3.49 6.48
C VAL A 85 -7.62 4.85 6.61
N ILE A 86 -7.60 5.62 5.54
CA ILE A 86 -8.37 6.85 5.41
C ILE A 86 -9.60 6.55 4.58
N THR A 87 -10.77 6.98 5.06
CA THR A 87 -12.03 6.78 4.32
C THR A 87 -12.80 8.07 4.16
N ILE A 88 -13.58 8.16 3.10
CA ILE A 88 -14.59 9.20 2.92
C ILE A 88 -15.85 8.54 2.38
N LYS A 89 -16.99 8.92 2.93
CA LYS A 89 -18.30 8.46 2.45
C LYS A 89 -19.25 9.63 2.40
N GLY A 90 -20.05 9.70 1.34
CA GLY A 90 -21.10 10.71 1.21
C GLY A 90 -21.92 10.53 -0.06
N LYS A 91 -22.87 11.42 -0.26
CA LYS A 91 -23.73 11.44 -1.45
C LYS A 91 -23.45 12.67 -2.29
N MET A 92 -23.25 12.45 -3.58
CA MET A 92 -23.13 13.52 -4.57
C MET A 92 -24.51 14.00 -5.00
N GLY A 93 -24.77 15.28 -4.84
CA GLY A 93 -25.95 15.95 -5.35
C GLY A 93 -25.83 16.26 -6.85
N VAL A 94 -26.99 16.46 -7.50
CA VAL A 94 -27.09 16.74 -8.95
C VAL A 94 -26.28 17.97 -9.40
N PHE A 95 -26.03 18.92 -8.48
CA PHE A 95 -25.26 20.14 -8.74
C PHE A 95 -23.81 20.07 -8.22
N GLY A 96 -23.29 18.87 -7.91
CA GLY A 96 -21.91 18.64 -7.49
C GLY A 96 -21.60 18.89 -6.01
N GLY A 97 -22.59 19.31 -5.22
CA GLY A 97 -22.44 19.38 -3.75
C GLY A 97 -22.36 17.98 -3.13
N ILE A 98 -21.59 17.82 -2.05
CA ILE A 98 -21.43 16.54 -1.37
C ILE A 98 -22.04 16.64 0.03
N THR A 99 -22.88 15.66 0.38
CA THR A 99 -23.36 15.47 1.75
C THR A 99 -22.57 14.32 2.35
N TYR A 100 -21.63 14.62 3.24
CA TYR A 100 -20.78 13.61 3.88
C TYR A 100 -21.54 12.87 4.99
N ASP A 101 -21.23 11.60 5.13
CA ASP A 101 -21.71 10.78 6.23
C ASP A 101 -20.98 11.17 7.53
N LYS A 102 -21.65 10.92 8.67
CA LYS A 102 -21.05 11.15 9.99
C LYS A 102 -19.94 10.14 10.26
N LYS A 103 -18.89 10.58 10.97
CA LYS A 103 -17.75 9.76 11.38
C LYS A 103 -18.16 8.41 11.97
N GLU A 104 -19.12 8.40 12.90
CA GLU A 104 -19.56 7.19 13.59
C GLU A 104 -20.18 6.18 12.61
N ASN A 105 -20.91 6.67 11.60
CA ASN A 105 -21.47 5.83 10.54
C ASN A 105 -20.34 5.21 9.70
N ILE A 106 -19.40 6.03 9.24
CA ILE A 106 -18.26 5.58 8.42
C ILE A 106 -17.43 4.54 9.19
N ARG A 107 -17.15 4.77 10.48
CA ARG A 107 -16.45 3.81 11.35
C ARG A 107 -17.17 2.47 11.40
N SER A 108 -18.49 2.47 11.62
CA SER A 108 -19.28 1.23 11.71
C SER A 108 -19.35 0.43 10.40
N LEU A 109 -19.09 1.09 9.26
CA LEU A 109 -19.13 0.49 7.94
C LEU A 109 -17.75 0.05 7.44
N THR A 110 -16.67 0.47 8.10
CA THR A 110 -15.30 0.21 7.63
C THR A 110 -14.75 -1.06 8.24
N GLU A 111 -14.36 -2.01 7.39
CA GLU A 111 -13.75 -3.26 7.81
C GLU A 111 -12.46 -3.52 7.03
N VAL A 112 -11.50 -4.17 7.69
CA VAL A 112 -10.25 -4.63 7.09
C VAL A 112 -10.03 -6.08 7.43
N SER A 113 -9.67 -6.90 6.44
CA SER A 113 -9.33 -8.29 6.66
C SER A 113 -8.08 -8.71 5.88
N ILE A 114 -7.26 -9.56 6.48
CA ILE A 114 -6.06 -10.15 5.89
C ILE A 114 -6.20 -11.67 5.96
N ASN A 115 -6.13 -12.36 4.83
CA ASN A 115 -6.29 -13.81 4.73
C ASN A 115 -7.58 -14.33 5.39
N GLY A 116 -8.65 -13.52 5.33
CA GLY A 116 -9.95 -13.81 5.95
C GLY A 116 -10.03 -13.53 7.46
N GLU A 117 -8.95 -13.08 8.10
CA GLU A 117 -8.95 -12.63 9.49
C GLU A 117 -9.25 -11.13 9.56
N ASN A 118 -10.34 -10.76 10.24
CA ASN A 118 -10.73 -9.36 10.42
C ASN A 118 -9.83 -8.68 11.47
N LEU A 119 -9.36 -7.47 11.14
CA LEU A 119 -8.66 -6.60 12.07
C LEU A 119 -9.64 -5.85 12.98
N SER A 120 -9.18 -5.50 14.17
CA SER A 120 -9.94 -4.69 15.12
C SER A 120 -9.63 -3.22 14.90
N MET A 121 -10.67 -2.40 14.73
CA MET A 121 -10.51 -0.94 14.75
C MET A 121 -10.22 -0.48 16.17
N ILE A 122 -9.27 0.44 16.33
CA ILE A 122 -8.94 1.03 17.62
C ILE A 122 -9.93 2.13 17.96
N GLU A 123 -10.51 2.06 19.15
CA GLU A 123 -11.34 3.12 19.71
C GLU A 123 -10.50 4.37 20.02
N GLU A 124 -11.07 5.54 19.80
CA GLU A 124 -10.32 6.81 19.87
C GLU A 124 -9.68 7.07 21.23
N ASP A 125 -10.37 6.67 22.30
CA ASP A 125 -9.87 6.80 23.68
C ASP A 125 -8.70 5.85 24.01
N ASN A 126 -8.45 4.86 23.14
CA ASN A 126 -7.36 3.89 23.28
C ASN A 126 -6.15 4.22 22.38
N ILE A 127 -6.23 5.29 21.59
CA ILE A 127 -5.11 5.74 20.75
C ILE A 127 -4.09 6.47 21.63
N THR A 128 -2.79 6.15 21.45
CA THR A 128 -1.73 6.81 22.22
C THR A 128 -1.63 8.30 21.88
N PRO A 129 -1.19 9.17 22.81
CA PRO A 129 -1.03 10.60 22.53
C PRO A 129 -0.17 10.90 21.30
N ASP A 130 0.93 10.16 21.10
CA ASP A 130 1.82 10.33 19.95
C ASP A 130 1.10 10.00 18.63
N MET A 131 0.30 8.95 18.63
CA MET A 131 -0.48 8.57 17.46
C MET A 131 -1.61 9.57 17.17
N VAL A 132 -2.26 10.13 18.20
CA VAL A 132 -3.24 11.23 18.02
C VAL A 132 -2.57 12.43 17.35
N ASN A 133 -1.36 12.81 17.80
CA ASN A 133 -0.60 13.89 17.19
C ASN A 133 -0.24 13.55 15.74
N PHE A 134 0.20 12.32 15.46
CA PHE A 134 0.50 11.86 14.12
C PHE A 134 -0.71 11.94 13.18
N VAL A 135 -1.87 11.42 13.59
CA VAL A 135 -3.12 11.54 12.84
C VAL A 135 -3.51 13.01 12.63
N GLY A 136 -3.26 13.86 13.64
CA GLY A 136 -3.44 15.31 13.53
C GLY A 136 -2.60 15.97 12.45
N MET A 137 -1.42 15.42 12.13
CA MET A 137 -0.56 15.90 11.02
C MET A 137 -1.05 15.42 9.65
N ILE A 138 -1.72 14.27 9.56
CA ILE A 138 -2.25 13.73 8.29
C ILE A 138 -3.34 14.64 7.72
N LYS A 139 -4.24 15.15 8.56
CA LYS A 139 -5.39 15.94 8.11
C LYS A 139 -5.01 17.16 7.25
N PRO A 140 -4.10 18.06 7.67
CA PRO A 140 -3.67 19.18 6.82
C PRO A 140 -2.91 18.71 5.58
N MET A 141 -2.21 17.57 5.63
CA MET A 141 -1.61 16.97 4.42
C MET A 141 -2.68 16.61 3.40
N MET A 142 -3.78 15.99 3.83
CA MET A 142 -4.91 15.64 2.94
C MET A 142 -5.59 16.88 2.37
N GLU A 143 -5.82 17.90 3.20
CA GLU A 143 -6.41 19.16 2.75
C GLU A 143 -5.56 19.84 1.66
N ASN A 144 -4.23 19.82 1.81
CA ASN A 144 -3.33 20.35 0.78
C ASN A 144 -3.32 19.52 -0.51
N MET A 145 -3.48 18.20 -0.41
CA MET A 145 -3.45 17.29 -1.57
C MET A 145 -4.74 17.29 -2.38
N ILE A 146 -5.90 17.27 -1.71
CA ILE A 146 -7.21 17.07 -2.37
C ILE A 146 -8.24 18.15 -2.02
N GLY A 147 -7.78 19.25 -1.41
CA GLY A 147 -8.61 20.40 -1.08
C GLY A 147 -9.65 20.12 0.03
N PRO A 148 -10.82 20.78 -0.02
CA PRO A 148 -11.84 20.69 1.04
C PRO A 148 -12.40 19.28 1.30
N MET A 149 -12.23 18.33 0.37
CA MET A 149 -12.59 16.93 0.61
C MET A 149 -11.74 16.31 1.74
N GLY A 150 -10.47 16.73 1.86
CA GLY A 150 -9.55 16.26 2.91
C GLY A 150 -10.04 16.55 4.33
N GLU A 151 -10.86 17.59 4.53
CA GLU A 151 -11.42 17.91 5.85
C GLU A 151 -12.41 16.85 6.37
N ASN A 152 -13.06 16.13 5.45
CA ASN A 152 -14.10 15.15 5.73
C ASN A 152 -13.58 13.70 5.72
N MET A 153 -12.30 13.51 5.43
CA MET A 153 -11.64 12.21 5.54
C MET A 153 -11.56 11.74 7.00
N GLN A 154 -11.86 10.46 7.20
CA GLN A 154 -11.80 9.79 8.50
C GLN A 154 -10.59 8.87 8.53
N VAL A 155 -9.63 9.18 9.39
CA VAL A 155 -8.46 8.33 9.63
C VAL A 155 -8.84 7.27 10.66
N MET A 156 -8.61 6.01 10.32
CA MET A 156 -8.89 4.86 11.15
C MET A 156 -7.63 4.02 11.30
N LEU A 157 -7.43 3.52 12.52
CA LEU A 157 -6.32 2.67 12.88
C LEU A 157 -6.87 1.29 13.20
N PHE A 158 -6.29 0.27 12.57
CA PHE A 158 -6.63 -1.12 12.82
C PHE A 158 -5.44 -1.85 13.41
N GLU A 159 -5.70 -2.74 14.34
CA GLU A 159 -4.73 -3.64 14.96
C GLU A 159 -5.20 -5.09 14.86
N ASN A 160 -4.30 -6.02 15.17
CA ASN A 160 -4.65 -7.40 15.41
C ASN A 160 -4.18 -7.82 16.81
N PRO A 161 -5.06 -7.76 17.83
CA PRO A 161 -4.67 -8.12 19.19
C PRO A 161 -4.40 -9.63 19.36
N LYS A 162 -4.91 -10.47 18.45
CA LYS A 162 -4.71 -11.93 18.49
C LYS A 162 -3.41 -12.34 17.81
N ASN A 163 -3.01 -11.63 16.76
CA ASN A 163 -1.85 -11.96 15.96
C ASN A 163 -1.13 -10.72 15.45
N LYS A 164 -0.23 -10.16 16.28
CA LYS A 164 0.63 -9.04 15.89
C LYS A 164 1.55 -9.34 14.70
N SER A 165 1.83 -10.61 14.37
CA SER A 165 2.74 -10.96 13.25
C SER A 165 2.15 -10.68 11.86
N LEU A 166 0.84 -10.43 11.78
CA LEU A 166 0.18 -9.97 10.54
C LEU A 166 0.40 -8.48 10.26
N LEU A 167 0.99 -7.76 11.21
CA LEU A 167 1.19 -6.32 11.14
C LEU A 167 2.70 -5.94 11.15
N PRO A 168 3.10 -4.90 10.41
CA PRO A 168 2.29 -4.19 9.42
C PRO A 168 1.98 -5.10 8.22
N ILE A 169 0.95 -4.75 7.43
CA ILE A 169 0.67 -5.49 6.19
C ILE A 169 1.89 -5.37 5.27
N ASN A 170 2.49 -6.50 4.91
CA ASN A 170 3.62 -6.54 3.99
C ASN A 170 3.13 -6.36 2.55
N PRO A 171 3.39 -5.23 1.86
CA PRO A 171 2.89 -4.99 0.51
C PRO A 171 3.61 -5.83 -0.55
N TYR A 172 4.65 -6.59 -0.18
CA TYR A 172 5.37 -7.52 -1.04
C TYR A 172 4.88 -8.96 -0.91
N SER A 173 3.94 -9.23 0.00
CA SER A 173 3.45 -10.58 0.25
C SER A 173 2.49 -11.07 -0.85
N THR A 174 2.01 -12.30 -0.69
CA THR A 174 0.93 -12.88 -1.49
C THR A 174 -0.38 -12.96 -0.70
N ASP A 175 -0.50 -12.19 0.39
CA ASP A 175 -1.68 -12.23 1.25
C ASP A 175 -2.91 -11.67 0.53
N GLU A 176 -4.08 -12.17 0.93
CA GLU A 176 -5.37 -11.67 0.47
C GLU A 176 -5.83 -10.55 1.39
N LEU A 177 -5.71 -9.31 0.91
CA LEU A 177 -6.16 -8.12 1.62
C LEU A 177 -7.52 -7.67 1.10
N LYS A 178 -8.46 -7.39 2.01
CA LYS A 178 -9.78 -6.86 1.69
C LYS A 178 -10.11 -5.67 2.58
N PHE A 179 -10.64 -4.63 1.96
CA PHE A 179 -11.23 -3.46 2.60
C PHE A 179 -12.73 -3.40 2.27
N SER A 180 -13.54 -2.95 3.22
CA SER A 180 -14.97 -2.70 3.02
C SER A 180 -15.35 -1.32 3.55
N LEU A 181 -16.32 -0.66 2.91
CA LEU A 181 -16.96 0.57 3.36
C LEU A 181 -18.48 0.47 3.09
N GLY A 182 -19.16 -0.33 3.90
CA GLY A 182 -20.54 -0.74 3.66
C GLY A 182 -20.60 -1.70 2.47
N ASP A 183 -21.37 -1.37 1.43
CA ASP A 183 -21.52 -2.21 0.24
C ASP A 183 -20.31 -2.13 -0.72
N PHE A 184 -19.47 -1.09 -0.59
CA PHE A 184 -18.24 -0.99 -1.37
C PHE A 184 -17.17 -1.91 -0.79
N GLU A 185 -16.74 -2.90 -1.58
CA GLU A 185 -15.67 -3.83 -1.22
C GLU A 185 -14.50 -3.72 -2.20
N LYS A 186 -13.27 -3.68 -1.66
CA LYS A 186 -12.05 -3.78 -2.44
C LYS A 186 -11.21 -4.97 -2.00
N LYS A 187 -11.02 -5.93 -2.90
CA LYS A 187 -9.98 -6.95 -2.79
C LYS A 187 -8.69 -6.45 -3.44
N VAL A 188 -7.62 -6.43 -2.68
CA VAL A 188 -6.30 -5.95 -3.10
C VAL A 188 -5.45 -7.16 -3.45
N LYS A 189 -4.82 -7.11 -4.63
CA LYS A 189 -3.89 -8.15 -5.07
C LYS A 189 -2.49 -7.69 -4.71
N LEU A 190 -1.86 -8.33 -3.73
CA LEU A 190 -0.44 -8.17 -3.44
C LEU A 190 0.42 -9.10 -4.34
N PRO A 191 1.72 -8.83 -4.54
CA PRO A 191 2.44 -7.61 -4.13
C PRO A 191 1.96 -6.35 -4.88
N LEU A 192 2.21 -5.17 -4.32
CA LEU A 192 2.01 -3.88 -4.99
C LEU A 192 3.04 -3.71 -6.10
N SER A 193 2.57 -3.49 -7.31
CA SER A 193 3.43 -3.43 -8.50
C SER A 193 4.30 -2.19 -8.56
N CYS A 194 3.86 -1.06 -8.01
CA CYS A 194 4.67 0.16 -7.91
C CYS A 194 5.96 0.00 -7.11
N LEU A 195 6.02 -0.97 -6.19
CA LEU A 195 7.18 -1.28 -5.36
C LEU A 195 8.15 -2.27 -5.99
N LEU A 196 7.82 -2.81 -7.16
CA LEU A 196 8.65 -3.80 -7.86
C LEU A 196 9.38 -3.16 -9.02
N GLU A 197 10.61 -3.62 -9.28
CA GLU A 197 11.34 -3.29 -10.50
C GLU A 197 10.52 -3.67 -11.72
N ASP A 198 10.53 -2.79 -12.72
CA ASP A 198 9.87 -3.07 -14.00
C ASP A 198 10.60 -4.22 -14.70
N LYS A 199 9.83 -5.06 -15.39
CA LYS A 199 10.37 -6.14 -16.23
C LYS A 199 10.38 -5.70 -17.68
N GLN A 200 11.19 -6.34 -18.51
CA GLN A 200 11.27 -6.06 -19.94
C GLN A 200 10.63 -7.18 -20.76
N CYS A 201 9.90 -6.80 -21.81
CA CYS A 201 9.51 -7.74 -22.86
C CYS A 201 10.75 -8.07 -23.72
N PRO A 202 11.05 -9.35 -23.98
CA PRO A 202 12.22 -9.72 -24.78
C PRO A 202 12.07 -9.39 -26.27
N ASP A 203 10.85 -9.13 -26.74
CA ASP A 203 10.57 -8.91 -28.17
C ASP A 203 10.80 -7.46 -28.61
N ASP A 204 10.44 -6.49 -27.76
CA ASP A 204 10.53 -5.05 -28.06
C ASP A 204 11.29 -4.22 -27.00
N ASN A 205 11.70 -4.85 -25.89
CA ASN A 205 12.33 -4.23 -24.72
C ASN A 205 11.45 -3.21 -23.97
N GLU A 206 10.14 -3.22 -24.16
CA GLU A 206 9.21 -2.37 -23.41
C GLU A 206 9.29 -2.69 -21.90
N ALA A 207 9.31 -1.65 -21.07
CA ALA A 207 9.23 -1.77 -19.62
C ALA A 207 7.78 -2.00 -19.19
N LEU A 208 7.55 -3.09 -18.48
CA LEU A 208 6.24 -3.60 -18.10
C LEU A 208 6.19 -3.86 -16.60
N ASN A 209 4.96 -3.99 -16.09
CA ASN A 209 4.65 -4.20 -14.69
C ASN A 209 5.45 -5.38 -14.10
N GLY A 210 6.21 -5.13 -13.01
CA GLY A 210 7.04 -6.14 -12.35
C GLY A 210 6.28 -7.37 -11.84
N LYS A 211 4.98 -7.22 -11.57
CA LYS A 211 4.09 -8.32 -11.15
C LYS A 211 3.83 -9.34 -12.26
N TRP A 212 3.96 -8.94 -13.52
CA TRP A 212 3.60 -9.81 -14.64
C TRP A 212 4.68 -10.85 -14.92
N ASN A 213 4.23 -12.03 -15.36
CA ASN A 213 5.11 -13.10 -15.80
C ASN A 213 5.30 -13.11 -17.31
N PHE A 214 4.32 -12.60 -18.06
CA PHE A 214 4.30 -12.61 -19.52
C PHE A 214 3.90 -11.23 -20.07
N CYS A 215 4.42 -10.88 -21.24
CA CYS A 215 4.01 -9.69 -21.96
C CYS A 215 2.55 -9.84 -22.42
N PRO A 216 1.65 -8.88 -22.14
CA PRO A 216 0.25 -8.98 -22.54
C PRO A 216 0.06 -8.86 -24.07
N ILE A 217 1.05 -8.30 -24.78
CA ILE A 217 1.01 -8.10 -26.23
C ILE A 217 1.62 -9.32 -26.95
N HIS A 218 2.86 -9.69 -26.60
CA HIS A 218 3.62 -10.72 -27.31
C HIS A 218 3.48 -12.13 -26.72
N GLY A 219 2.98 -12.28 -25.48
CA GLY A 219 2.87 -13.56 -24.79
C GLY A 219 4.21 -14.14 -24.30
N SER A 220 5.34 -13.53 -24.66
CA SER A 220 6.67 -13.94 -24.20
C SER A 220 6.87 -13.72 -22.71
N LYS A 221 7.66 -14.59 -22.08
CA LYS A 221 8.01 -14.47 -20.67
C LYS A 221 8.85 -13.21 -20.44
N LEU A 222 8.43 -12.39 -19.47
CA LEU A 222 9.15 -11.16 -19.13
C LEU A 222 10.47 -11.48 -18.43
N ILE A 223 11.48 -10.65 -18.67
CA ILE A 223 12.81 -10.76 -18.09
C ILE A 223 13.09 -9.57 -17.19
N ASN A 224 13.89 -9.76 -16.14
CA ASN A 224 14.33 -8.63 -15.31
C ASN A 224 15.26 -7.74 -16.15
N LYS A 225 15.17 -6.43 -15.94
CA LYS A 225 16.10 -5.47 -16.53
C LYS A 225 17.51 -5.84 -16.05
N LYS A 226 18.46 -6.02 -16.97
CA LYS A 226 19.87 -6.21 -16.57
C LYS A 226 20.35 -4.90 -15.95
N GLN A 227 20.72 -4.95 -14.67
CA GLN A 227 21.47 -3.89 -13.99
C GLN A 227 22.88 -3.80 -14.57
#